data_AF-A0A6B2E269-F1
#
_entry.id   AF-A0A6B2E269-F1
#
_cell.length_a   1.000
_cell.length_b   1.000
_cell.length_c   1.000
_cell.angle_alpha   90.00
_cell.angle_beta   90.00
_cell.angle_gamma   90.00
#
_symmetry.space_group_name_H-M   'P 1'
#
loop_
_entity.id
_entity.type
_entity.pdbx_description
1 polymer ?
#
loop_
_entity_poly.entity_id
_entity_poly.type
_entity_poly.pdbx_seq_one_letter_code
_entity_poly.pdbx_strand_id
1 'polypeptide(L)'
;MHEPALRAAAFGSDPLPDRAVLRGGGSARERLLAAIVLGAQGRYAAAATLLDRLRDDPDSVIASLAATTLASHRRQLGGHRQARALDGEALAKVAGVESEPDPDGLDAAGARADAFLGLAAD
;
A
#
# COMPACT_ATOMS: atom_id res chain seq x y z
N MET A 1 -1.95 -10.92 -14.77
CA MET A 1 -0.98 -10.20 -13.93
C MET A 1 -0.03 -11.25 -13.35
N HIS A 2 1.25 -10.92 -13.12
CA HIS A 2 2.20 -11.85 -12.49
C HIS A 2 2.71 -11.17 -11.22
N GLU A 3 2.10 -11.52 -10.08
CA GLU A 3 2.48 -11.03 -8.75
C GLU A 3 4.00 -11.03 -8.50
N PRO A 4 4.79 -12.06 -8.89
CA PRO A 4 6.24 -12.06 -8.67
C PRO A 4 6.97 -10.87 -9.33
N ALA A 5 6.58 -10.50 -10.55
CA ALA A 5 7.19 -9.37 -11.26
C ALA A 5 6.80 -8.02 -10.64
N LEU A 6 5.55 -7.90 -10.15
CA LEU A 6 5.10 -6.71 -9.44
C LEU A 6 5.80 -6.55 -8.09
N ARG A 7 6.01 -7.65 -7.38
CA ARG A 7 6.75 -7.69 -6.11
C ARG A 7 8.22 -7.29 -6.32
N ALA A 8 8.87 -7.84 -7.33
CA ALA A 8 10.24 -7.45 -7.68
C ALA A 8 10.36 -5.96 -8.07
N ALA A 9 9.36 -5.40 -8.75
CA ALA A 9 9.33 -3.97 -9.07
C ALA A 9 9.00 -3.08 -7.86
N ALA A 10 8.26 -3.58 -6.87
CA ALA A 10 7.88 -2.83 -5.68
C ALA A 10 9.00 -2.78 -4.62
N PHE A 11 9.74 -3.88 -4.43
CA PHE A 11 10.72 -4.04 -3.36
C PHE A 11 12.16 -4.32 -3.84
N GLY A 12 12.34 -4.56 -5.13
CA GLY A 12 13.62 -4.92 -5.74
C GLY A 12 14.14 -3.87 -6.73
N SER A 13 15.14 -4.27 -7.50
CA SER A 13 15.85 -3.41 -8.47
C SER A 13 15.39 -3.62 -9.93
N ASP A 14 14.31 -4.38 -10.14
CA ASP A 14 13.90 -4.79 -11.48
C ASP A 14 13.30 -3.63 -12.31
N PRO A 15 13.45 -3.68 -13.65
CA PRO A 15 12.93 -2.64 -14.51
C PRO A 15 11.41 -2.52 -14.39
N LEU A 16 10.94 -1.27 -14.47
CA LEU A 16 9.54 -0.93 -14.28
C LEU A 16 8.63 -1.74 -15.22
N PRO A 17 7.56 -2.37 -14.69
CA PRO A 17 6.65 -3.17 -15.51
C PRO A 17 5.92 -2.30 -16.53
N ASP A 18 5.51 -2.92 -17.65
CA ASP A 18 4.74 -2.25 -18.70
C ASP A 18 3.50 -1.56 -18.10
N ARG A 19 3.19 -0.34 -18.57
CA ARG A 19 2.01 0.44 -18.17
C ARG A 19 0.71 -0.36 -18.30
N ALA A 20 0.63 -1.33 -19.20
CA ALA A 20 -0.52 -2.22 -19.33
C ALA A 20 -0.74 -3.09 -18.08
N VAL A 21 0.34 -3.52 -17.42
CA VAL A 21 0.31 -4.31 -16.17
C VAL A 21 -0.24 -3.45 -15.02
N LEU A 22 0.00 -2.14 -15.02
CA LEU A 22 -0.45 -1.24 -13.95
C LEU A 22 -1.92 -0.79 -14.07
N ARG A 23 -2.69 -1.26 -15.06
CA ARG A 23 -4.07 -0.80 -15.32
C ARG A 23 -5.16 -1.45 -14.44
N GLY A 24 -4.81 -2.13 -13.35
CA GLY A 24 -5.73 -2.42 -12.24
C GLY A 24 -6.65 -3.65 -12.39
N GLY A 25 -6.37 -4.56 -13.31
CA GLY A 25 -6.93 -5.91 -13.27
C GLY A 25 -6.17 -6.80 -12.27
N GLY A 26 -6.72 -7.93 -11.83
CA GLY A 26 -6.02 -8.88 -10.95
C GLY A 26 -6.48 -8.87 -9.49
N SER A 27 -5.74 -9.59 -8.64
CA SER A 27 -6.05 -9.75 -7.21
C SER A 27 -5.88 -8.42 -6.44
N ALA A 28 -6.42 -8.36 -5.23
CA ALA A 28 -6.25 -7.21 -4.36
C ALA A 28 -4.75 -6.92 -4.07
N ARG A 29 -3.98 -7.98 -3.83
CA ARG A 29 -2.52 -7.92 -3.64
C ARG A 29 -1.78 -7.41 -4.86
N GLU A 30 -2.12 -7.88 -6.06
CA GLU A 30 -1.50 -7.38 -7.29
C GLU A 30 -1.80 -5.89 -7.52
N ARG A 31 -3.04 -5.43 -7.21
CA ARG A 31 -3.41 -4.01 -7.28
C ARG A 31 -2.67 -3.17 -6.25
N LEU A 32 -2.45 -3.68 -5.04
CA LEU A 32 -1.64 -3.02 -4.01
C LEU A 32 -0.20 -2.83 -4.48
N LEU A 33 0.44 -3.90 -4.97
CA LEU A 33 1.80 -3.84 -5.52
C LEU A 33 1.90 -2.85 -6.69
N ALA A 34 0.93 -2.86 -7.60
CA ALA A 34 0.87 -1.89 -8.69
C ALA A 34 0.76 -0.45 -8.17
N ALA A 35 -0.01 -0.21 -7.12
CA ALA A 35 -0.13 1.11 -6.50
C ALA A 35 1.19 1.57 -5.85
N ILE A 36 1.91 0.68 -5.17
CA ILE A 36 3.24 0.95 -4.59
C ILE A 36 4.22 1.37 -5.70
N VAL A 37 4.29 0.61 -6.80
CA VAL A 37 5.13 0.92 -7.95
C VAL A 37 4.77 2.28 -8.57
N LEU A 38 3.47 2.57 -8.74
CA LEU A 38 3.02 3.87 -9.25
C LEU A 38 3.40 5.02 -8.30
N GLY A 39 3.30 4.81 -6.99
CA GLY A 39 3.72 5.75 -5.96
C GLY A 39 5.22 6.06 -6.02
N ALA A 40 6.06 5.02 -6.10
CA ALA A 40 7.51 5.15 -6.24
C ALA A 40 7.93 5.91 -7.52
N GLN A 41 7.10 5.87 -8.56
CA GLN A 41 7.28 6.64 -9.80
C GLN A 41 6.76 8.09 -9.72
N GLY A 42 6.26 8.54 -8.58
CA GLY A 42 5.61 9.84 -8.41
C GLY A 42 4.23 9.96 -9.08
N ARG A 43 3.63 8.84 -9.52
CA ARG A 43 2.31 8.82 -10.18
C ARG A 43 1.17 8.71 -9.16
N TYR A 44 1.15 9.63 -8.20
CA TYR A 44 0.27 9.58 -7.03
C TYR A 44 -1.23 9.51 -7.37
N ALA A 45 -1.69 10.21 -8.40
CA ALA A 45 -3.11 10.16 -8.80
C ALA A 45 -3.54 8.76 -9.29
N ALA A 46 -2.65 8.08 -10.03
CA ALA A 46 -2.90 6.72 -10.50
C ALA A 46 -2.84 5.72 -9.34
N ALA A 47 -1.87 5.87 -8.44
CA ALA A 47 -1.77 5.06 -7.23
C ALA A 47 -3.01 5.23 -6.34
N ALA A 48 -3.41 6.47 -6.06
CA ALA A 48 -4.58 6.78 -5.24
C ALA A 48 -5.87 6.15 -5.78
N THR A 49 -6.06 6.11 -7.11
CA THR A 49 -7.23 5.45 -7.73
C THR A 49 -7.34 3.96 -7.38
N LEU A 50 -6.20 3.28 -7.24
CA LEU A 50 -6.16 1.87 -6.82
C LEU A 50 -6.34 1.76 -5.30
N LEU A 51 -5.61 2.58 -4.54
CA LEU A 51 -5.59 2.54 -3.07
C LEU A 51 -6.95 2.88 -2.46
N ASP A 52 -7.65 3.88 -2.99
CA ASP A 52 -8.98 4.27 -2.48
C ASP A 52 -9.99 3.12 -2.58
N ARG A 53 -9.89 2.26 -3.61
CA ARG A 53 -10.74 1.07 -3.70
C ARG A 53 -10.30 -0.04 -2.76
N LEU A 54 -8.99 -0.20 -2.55
CA LEU A 54 -8.43 -1.25 -1.70
C LEU A 54 -8.59 -0.94 -0.21
N ARG A 55 -8.76 0.32 0.18
CA ARG A 55 -9.08 0.69 1.57
C ARG A 55 -10.38 0.06 2.08
N ASP A 56 -11.29 -0.32 1.20
CA ASP A 56 -12.55 -1.00 1.52
C ASP A 56 -12.51 -2.51 1.19
N ASP A 57 -11.32 -3.08 0.96
CA ASP A 57 -11.16 -4.52 0.68
C ASP A 57 -11.55 -5.38 1.90
N PRO A 58 -12.21 -6.53 1.71
CA PRO A 58 -12.55 -7.44 2.82
C PRO A 58 -11.32 -8.00 3.55
N ASP A 59 -10.16 -8.07 2.89
CA ASP A 59 -8.90 -8.39 3.56
C ASP A 59 -8.40 -7.17 4.34
N SER A 60 -8.46 -7.26 5.67
CA SER A 60 -8.07 -6.19 6.58
C SER A 60 -6.60 -5.79 6.47
N VAL A 61 -5.71 -6.73 6.12
CA VAL A 61 -4.28 -6.45 5.90
C VAL A 61 -4.11 -5.62 4.64
N ILE A 62 -4.77 -6.00 3.53
CA ILE A 62 -4.74 -5.22 2.29
C ILE A 62 -5.32 -3.82 2.51
N ALA A 63 -6.45 -3.72 3.20
CA ALA A 63 -7.09 -2.44 3.48
C ALA A 63 -6.22 -1.52 4.34
N SER A 64 -5.50 -2.07 5.32
CA SER A 64 -4.53 -1.33 6.13
C SER A 64 -3.34 -0.85 5.31
N LEU A 65 -2.70 -1.74 4.54
CA LEU A 65 -1.55 -1.41 3.68
C LEU A 65 -1.92 -0.36 2.63
N ALA A 66 -3.14 -0.41 2.09
CA ALA A 66 -3.64 0.60 1.17
C ALA A 66 -3.75 1.98 1.85
N ALA A 67 -4.24 2.02 3.09
CA ALA A 67 -4.35 3.26 3.86
C ALA A 67 -2.97 3.85 4.22
N THR A 68 -2.01 3.06 4.70
CA THR A 68 -0.65 3.55 5.03
C THR A 68 0.13 3.97 3.78
N THR A 69 -0.03 3.25 2.66
CA THR A 69 0.58 3.65 1.37
C THR A 69 0.02 5.00 0.92
N LEU A 70 -1.31 5.20 1.02
CA LEU A 70 -1.92 6.48 0.69
C LEU A 70 -1.46 7.58 1.65
N ALA A 71 -1.31 7.28 2.94
CA ALA A 71 -0.79 8.21 3.94
C ALA A 71 0.62 8.69 3.59
N SER A 72 1.50 7.77 3.21
CA SER A 72 2.86 8.09 2.73
C SER A 72 2.83 9.05 1.53
N HIS A 73 1.97 8.81 0.54
CA HIS A 73 1.78 9.73 -0.58
C HIS A 73 1.31 11.12 -0.12
N ARG A 74 0.41 11.20 0.87
CA ARG A 74 -0.03 12.48 1.42
C ARG A 74 1.12 13.23 2.08
N ARG A 75 2.00 12.57 2.84
CA ARG A 75 3.20 13.21 3.41
C ARG A 75 4.14 13.74 2.34
N GLN A 76 4.37 12.97 1.28
CA GLN A 76 5.23 13.40 0.16
C GLN A 76 4.70 14.67 -0.54
N LEU A 77 3.40 14.94 -0.42
CA LEU A 77 2.73 16.14 -0.93
C LEU A 77 2.49 17.21 0.15
N GLY A 78 3.04 17.06 1.36
CA GLY A 78 2.89 17.98 2.50
C GLY A 78 1.58 17.85 3.29
N GLY A 79 0.74 16.87 2.97
CA GLY A 79 -0.58 16.63 3.57
C GLY A 79 -0.56 15.88 4.90
N HIS A 80 0.29 16.26 5.84
CA HIS A 80 0.52 15.54 7.11
C HIS A 80 -0.77 15.24 7.91
N ARG A 81 -1.68 16.21 8.04
CA ARG A 81 -2.96 15.99 8.75
C ARG A 81 -3.82 14.89 8.11
N GLN A 82 -3.80 14.79 6.78
CA GLN A 82 -4.54 13.77 6.05
C GLN A 82 -3.85 12.42 6.17
N ALA A 83 -2.51 12.39 6.16
CA ALA A 83 -1.72 11.18 6.39
C ALA A 83 -2.04 10.58 7.76
N ARG A 84 -1.93 11.37 8.84
CA ARG A 84 -2.21 10.92 10.20
C ARG A 84 -3.59 10.28 10.39
N ALA A 85 -4.62 10.80 9.71
CA ALA A 85 -5.96 10.20 9.75
C ALA A 85 -6.00 8.81 9.07
N LEU A 86 -5.29 8.67 7.95
CA LEU A 86 -5.17 7.41 7.23
C LEU A 86 -4.35 6.36 8.00
N ASP A 87 -3.29 6.73 8.72
CA ASP A 87 -2.56 5.76 9.55
C ASP A 87 -3.35 5.32 10.77
N GLY A 88 -4.17 6.23 11.34
CA GLY A 88 -5.13 5.86 12.39
C GLY A 88 -6.17 4.85 11.88
N GLU A 89 -6.70 5.07 10.67
CA GLU A 89 -7.59 4.13 9.98
C GLU A 89 -6.89 2.79 9.73
N ALA A 90 -5.64 2.80 9.25
CA ALA A 90 -4.86 1.60 9.00
C ALA A 90 -4.68 0.78 10.29
N LEU A 91 -4.24 1.43 11.37
CA LEU A 91 -4.04 0.77 12.66
C LEU A 91 -5.33 0.12 13.17
N ALA A 92 -6.47 0.79 12.99
CA ALA A 92 -7.76 0.23 13.38
C ALA A 92 -8.14 -1.01 12.55
N LYS A 93 -7.78 -1.06 11.26
CA LYS A 93 -8.06 -2.21 10.38
C LYS A 93 -7.26 -3.46 10.76
N VAL A 94 -6.01 -3.32 11.22
CA VAL A 94 -5.14 -4.46 11.59
C VAL A 94 -5.08 -4.75 13.10
N ALA A 95 -5.96 -4.12 13.89
CA ALA A 95 -6.07 -4.38 15.31
C ALA A 95 -6.56 -5.82 15.56
N GLY A 96 -5.73 -6.65 16.19
CA GLY A 96 -6.07 -8.06 16.49
C GLY A 96 -6.11 -8.99 15.28
N VAL A 97 -5.60 -8.55 14.13
CA VAL A 97 -5.49 -9.36 12.92
C VAL A 97 -4.16 -10.12 12.93
N GLU A 98 -4.19 -11.40 12.58
CA GLU A 98 -2.99 -12.20 12.35
C GLU A 98 -3.00 -12.70 10.90
N SER A 99 -1.82 -12.86 10.31
CA SER A 99 -1.67 -13.40 8.95
C SER A 99 -0.38 -14.18 8.85
N GLU A 100 -0.26 -14.99 7.80
CA GLU A 100 1.00 -15.64 7.46
C GLU A 100 2.10 -14.59 7.22
N PRO A 101 3.34 -14.84 7.69
CA PRO A 101 4.46 -13.94 7.46
C PRO A 101 4.73 -13.73 5.98
N ASP A 102 5.03 -12.48 5.62
CA ASP A 102 5.39 -12.10 4.26
C ASP A 102 6.77 -11.45 4.24
N PRO A 103 7.70 -11.91 3.38
CA PRO A 103 9.09 -11.42 3.39
C PRO A 103 9.22 -9.93 3.05
N ASP A 104 8.23 -9.34 2.39
CA ASP A 104 8.20 -7.92 2.05
C ASP A 104 7.37 -7.09 3.04
N GLY A 105 6.94 -7.69 4.16
CA GLY A 105 6.12 -7.02 5.16
C GLY A 105 4.67 -6.79 4.72
N LEU A 106 4.18 -7.48 3.69
CA LEU A 106 2.77 -7.46 3.28
C LEU A 106 1.87 -8.37 4.15
N ASP A 107 2.21 -8.48 5.44
CA ASP A 107 1.51 -9.24 6.46
C ASP A 107 0.95 -8.30 7.56
N ALA A 108 0.22 -8.85 8.52
CA ALA A 108 -0.40 -8.09 9.59
C ALA A 108 0.64 -7.40 10.50
N ALA A 109 1.83 -7.99 10.68
CA ALA A 109 2.89 -7.40 11.49
C ALA A 109 3.52 -6.19 10.80
N GLY A 110 3.82 -6.30 9.51
CA GLY A 110 4.31 -5.20 8.67
C GLY A 110 3.27 -4.08 8.54
N ALA A 111 2.01 -4.42 8.29
CA ALA A 111 0.93 -3.43 8.22
C ALA A 111 0.77 -2.63 9.53
N ARG A 112 0.90 -3.29 10.69
CA ARG A 112 0.92 -2.60 11.99
C ARG A 112 2.15 -1.70 12.14
N ALA A 113 3.33 -2.20 11.75
CA ALA A 113 4.56 -1.44 11.82
C ALA A 113 4.48 -0.15 10.98
N ASP A 114 3.96 -0.23 9.75
CA ASP A 114 3.73 0.92 8.88
C ASP A 114 2.79 1.95 9.50
N ALA A 115 1.68 1.50 10.08
CA ALA A 115 0.72 2.40 10.71
C ALA A 115 1.31 3.11 11.93
N PHE A 116 2.05 2.39 12.79
CA PHE A 116 2.75 3.01 13.92
C PHE A 116 3.84 3.98 13.47
N LEU A 117 4.63 3.61 12.47
CA LEU A 117 5.67 4.47 11.91
C LEU A 117 5.06 5.74 11.32
N GLY A 118 3.94 5.62 10.59
CA GLY A 118 3.21 6.75 10.05
C GLY A 118 2.71 7.69 11.15
N LEU A 119 2.04 7.16 12.17
CA LEU A 119 1.57 7.95 13.32
C LEU A 119 2.72 8.65 14.07
N ALA A 120 3.90 8.05 14.13
CA ALA A 120 5.08 8.65 14.76
C ALA A 120 5.75 9.73 13.89
N ALA A 121 5.49 9.75 12.59
CA ALA A 121 6.09 10.70 11.65
C ALA A 121 5.37 12.07 11.61
N ASP A 122 4.20 12.21 12.25
CA ASP A 122 3.34 13.42 12.23
C ASP A 122 2.95 13.96 13.63
#